data_AF-A0A8C6B5G5-F1
#
_entry.id   AF-A0A8C6B5G5-F1
#
_cell.length_a   1.000
_cell.length_b   1.000
_cell.length_c   1.000
_cell.angle_alpha   90.00
_cell.angle_beta   90.00
_cell.angle_gamma   90.00
#
_symmetry.space_group_name_H-M   'P 1'
#
loop_
_entity.id
_entity.type
_entity.pdbx_description
1 polymer ?
#
loop_
_entity_poly.entity_id
_entity_poly.type
_entity_poly.pdbx_seq_one_letter_code
_entity_poly.pdbx_strand_id
1 'polypeptide(L)'
;VSTTMAVNLLEDWCRGMEVDIHRCLLVTGIPEDCGQVEIEETLNGVLSPLGPYFVLNKIFLREENAKATLIENPENLDFRLH
;
A
#
# COMPACT_ATOMS: atom_id res chain seq x y z
N VAL A 1 -3.85 -12.76 -6.07
CA VAL A 1 -3.28 -12.80 -4.70
C VAL A 1 -4.03 -13.74 -3.76
N SER A 2 -3.37 -14.74 -3.17
CA SER A 2 -3.87 -15.35 -1.93
C SER A 2 -3.59 -14.37 -0.80
N THR A 3 -4.57 -14.05 0.05
CA THR A 3 -4.46 -13.04 1.12
C THR A 3 -3.21 -13.22 1.98
N THR A 4 -2.76 -14.47 2.15
CA THR A 4 -1.52 -14.84 2.85
C THR A 4 -0.26 -14.21 2.28
N MET A 5 -0.12 -14.13 0.95
CA MET A 5 1.07 -13.55 0.32
C MET A 5 1.13 -12.03 0.52
N ALA A 6 -0.02 -11.36 0.43
CA ALA A 6 -0.12 -9.92 0.69
C ALA A 6 0.24 -9.60 2.15
N VAL A 7 -0.28 -10.37 3.11
CA VAL A 7 0.02 -10.18 4.53
C VAL A 7 1.51 -10.42 4.82
N ASN A 8 2.10 -11.49 4.28
CA ASN A 8 3.53 -11.75 4.46
C ASN A 8 4.41 -10.61 3.93
N LEU A 9 4.06 -10.05 2.76
CA LEU A 9 4.80 -8.93 2.17
C LEU A 9 4.66 -7.65 3.02
N LEU A 10 3.45 -7.39 3.53
CA LEU A 10 3.19 -6.28 4.43
C LEU A 10 4.05 -6.41 5.70
N GLU A 11 4.05 -7.58 6.34
CA GLU A 11 4.86 -7.83 7.55
C GLU A 11 6.37 -7.66 7.27
N ASP A 12 6.87 -8.23 6.17
CA ASP A 12 8.28 -8.15 5.80
C ASP A 12 8.74 -6.69 5.62
N TRP A 13 7.95 -5.90 4.92
CA TRP A 13 8.26 -4.49 4.71
C TRP A 13 8.11 -3.63 5.95
N CYS A 14 7.05 -3.82 6.73
CA CYS A 14 6.87 -3.09 7.98
C CYS A 14 8.02 -3.38 8.95
N ARG A 15 8.46 -4.65 9.00
CA ARG A 15 9.62 -5.06 9.79
C ARG A 15 10.92 -4.49 9.25
N GLY A 16 11.09 -4.44 7.93
CA GLY A 16 12.29 -3.90 7.28
C GLY A 16 12.43 -2.37 7.38
N MET A 17 11.31 -1.65 7.47
CA MET A 17 11.30 -0.18 7.58
C MET A 17 11.01 0.33 9.00
N GLU A 18 10.86 -0.58 9.97
CA GLU A 18 10.61 -0.26 11.38
C GLU A 18 9.35 0.60 11.58
N VAL A 19 8.31 0.34 10.77
CA VAL A 19 7.03 1.06 10.79
C VAL A 19 5.90 0.20 11.36
N ASP A 20 4.90 0.86 11.94
CA ASP A 20 3.75 0.19 12.54
C ASP A 20 2.86 -0.43 11.46
N ILE A 21 2.70 -1.76 11.48
CA ILE A 21 1.82 -2.46 10.53
C ILE A 21 0.37 -1.97 10.57
N HIS A 22 -0.10 -1.51 11.75
CA HIS A 22 -1.43 -0.94 11.93
C HIS A 22 -1.61 0.42 11.26
N ARG A 23 -0.51 1.12 10.96
CA ARG A 23 -0.48 2.40 10.24
C ARG A 23 -0.10 2.22 8.78
N CYS A 24 0.21 1.00 8.36
CA CYS A 24 0.62 0.69 7.01
C CYS A 24 -0.50 0.02 6.23
N LEU A 25 -0.59 0.33 4.95
CA LEU A 25 -1.47 -0.35 4.00
C LEU A 25 -0.65 -0.85 2.84
N LEU A 26 -0.90 -2.10 2.46
CA LEU A 26 -0.35 -2.69 1.25
C LEU A 26 -1.39 -2.60 0.14
N VAL A 27 -1.08 -1.84 -0.91
CA VAL A 27 -1.90 -1.76 -2.12
C VAL A 27 -1.30 -2.67 -3.17
N THR A 28 -2.00 -3.76 -3.50
CA THR A 28 -1.60 -4.74 -4.53
C THR A 28 -2.56 -4.72 -5.72
N GLY A 29 -2.15 -5.31 -6.85
CA GLY A 29 -3.02 -5.43 -8.03
C GLY A 29 -3.01 -4.20 -8.93
N ILE A 30 -2.02 -3.33 -8.74
CA ILE A 30 -1.80 -2.18 -9.61
C ILE A 30 -1.31 -2.70 -10.98
N PRO A 31 -1.93 -2.34 -12.11
CA PRO A 31 -1.47 -2.79 -13.42
C PRO A 31 -0.03 -2.36 -13.71
N GLU A 32 0.73 -3.16 -14.45
CA GLU A 32 2.08 -2.75 -14.88
C GLU A 32 2.04 -1.53 -15.83
N ASP A 33 0.98 -1.40 -16.61
CA ASP A 33 0.75 -0.31 -17.55
C ASP A 33 0.57 1.04 -16.84
N CYS A 34 0.03 1.02 -15.61
CA CYS A 34 -0.14 2.23 -14.81
C CYS A 34 1.22 2.83 -14.43
N GLY A 35 1.43 4.06 -14.89
CA GLY A 35 2.61 4.86 -14.54
C GLY A 35 2.66 5.21 -13.06
N GLN A 36 3.78 5.78 -12.60
CA GLN A 36 3.87 6.27 -11.22
C GLN A 36 2.83 7.34 -10.93
N VAL A 37 2.60 8.26 -11.87
CA VAL A 37 1.63 9.35 -11.75
C VAL A 37 0.21 8.83 -11.55
N GLU A 38 -0.26 7.90 -12.39
CA GLU A 38 -1.62 7.34 -12.27
C GLU A 38 -1.83 6.59 -10.96
N ILE A 39 -0.78 5.88 -10.50
CA ILE A 39 -0.80 5.21 -9.20
C ILE A 39 -0.94 6.24 -8.09
N GLU A 40 -0.11 7.28 -8.10
CA GLU A 40 -0.16 8.34 -7.11
C GLU A 40 -1.49 9.10 -7.14
N GLU A 41 -2.04 9.40 -8.32
CA GLU A 41 -3.37 10.03 -8.45
C GLU A 41 -4.48 9.13 -7.91
N THR A 42 -4.42 7.84 -8.20
CA THR A 42 -5.40 6.87 -7.68
C THR A 42 -5.29 6.75 -6.16
N LEU A 43 -4.07 6.61 -5.65
CA LEU A 43 -3.80 6.59 -4.21
C LEU A 43 -4.27 7.88 -3.58
N ASN A 44 -4.02 9.04 -4.19
CA ASN A 44 -4.47 10.33 -3.68
C ASN A 44 -6.00 10.40 -3.68
N GLY A 45 -6.69 9.95 -4.73
CA GLY A 45 -8.15 9.91 -4.76
C GLY A 45 -8.77 9.04 -3.66
N VAL A 46 -8.13 7.91 -3.33
CA VAL A 46 -8.64 6.97 -2.31
C VAL A 46 -8.23 7.37 -0.89
N LEU A 47 -7.02 7.90 -0.71
CA LEU A 47 -6.41 8.20 0.58
C LEU A 47 -6.51 9.67 0.98
N SER A 48 -6.82 10.58 0.05
CA SER A 48 -7.11 11.99 0.35
C SER A 48 -8.11 12.16 1.52
N PRO A 49 -9.21 11.40 1.61
CA PRO A 49 -10.10 11.49 2.77
C PRO A 49 -9.54 10.88 4.06
N LEU A 50 -8.52 10.03 3.98
CA LEU A 50 -7.87 9.37 5.12
C LEU A 50 -6.72 10.18 5.71
N GLY A 51 -6.30 11.26 5.03
CA GLY A 51 -5.24 12.15 5.48
C GLY A 51 -3.94 12.03 4.66
N PRO A 52 -2.86 12.68 5.13
CA PRO A 52 -1.58 12.64 4.47
C PRO A 52 -0.96 11.25 4.61
N TYR A 53 -0.64 10.62 3.49
CA TYR A 53 0.02 9.33 3.44
C TYR A 53 1.44 9.47 2.87
N PHE A 54 2.31 8.52 3.22
CA PHE A 54 3.68 8.42 2.71
C PHE A 54 3.86 7.09 1.99
N VAL A 55 4.28 7.14 0.73
CA VAL A 55 4.68 5.92 0.01
C VAL A 55 6.06 5.52 0.50
N LEU A 56 6.13 4.42 1.25
CA LEU A 56 7.38 3.95 1.81
C LEU A 56 8.13 3.02 0.86
N ASN A 57 7.42 2.15 0.15
CA ASN A 57 8.03 1.17 -0.75
C ASN A 57 7.14 0.84 -1.96
N LYS A 58 7.77 0.33 -3.01
CA LYS A 58 7.09 -0.13 -4.23
C LYS A 58 7.88 -1.28 -4.84
N ILE A 59 7.20 -2.39 -5.12
CA ILE A 59 7.77 -3.49 -5.89
C ILE A 59 6.88 -3.86 -7.06
N PHE A 60 7.51 -4.50 -8.03
CA PHE A 60 6.81 -5.18 -9.11
C PHE A 60 6.71 -6.67 -8.79
N LEU A 61 5.49 -7.13 -8.56
CA LEU A 61 5.15 -8.54 -8.39
C LEU A 61 5.08 -9.19 -9.77
N ARG A 62 6.22 -9.71 -10.24
CA ARG A 62 6.31 -10.43 -11.53
C ARG A 62 5.35 -11.61 -11.60
N GLU A 63 5.12 -12.29 -10.47
CA GLU A 63 4.20 -13.43 -10.39
C GLU A 63 2.76 -13.04 -10.75
N GLU A 64 2.35 -11.81 -10.44
CA GLU A 64 0.98 -11.32 -10.68
C GLU A 64 0.91 -10.30 -11.83
N ASN A 65 2.04 -10.01 -12.51
CA ASN A 65 2.18 -8.91 -13.48
C ASN A 65 1.58 -7.59 -12.97
N ALA A 66 1.74 -7.36 -11.67
CA ALA A 66 1.14 -6.25 -10.96
C ALA A 66 2.18 -5.56 -10.09
N LYS A 67 1.96 -4.29 -9.77
CA LYS A 67 2.75 -3.53 -8.81
C LYS A 67 2.09 -3.64 -7.44
N ALA A 68 2.93 -3.57 -6.41
CA ALA A 68 2.52 -3.45 -5.03
C ALA A 68 3.23 -2.25 -4.40
N THR A 69 2.51 -1.48 -3.61
CA THR A 69 3.05 -0.31 -2.91
C THR A 69 2.68 -0.36 -1.44
N LEU A 70 3.66 -0.04 -0.60
CA LEU A 70 3.45 0.21 0.82
C LEU A 70 3.24 1.68 1.02
N ILE A 71 2.17 2.00 1.75
CA ILE A 71 1.93 3.34 2.23
C ILE A 71 1.82 3.31 3.74
N GLU A 72 2.31 4.35 4.39
CA GLU A 72 2.09 4.64 5.80
C GLU A 72 1.15 5.83 5.93
N ASN A 73 0.15 5.70 6.78
CA ASN A 73 -0.75 6.77 7.18
C ASN A 73 -0.54 7.05 8.67
N PRO A 74 0.11 8.16 9.05
CA PRO A 74 0.32 8.53 10.46
C PRO A 74 -0.99 8.88 11.18
N GLU A 75 -2.00 9.37 10.44
CA GLU A 75 -3.35 9.51 10.96
C GLU A 75 -3.98 8.10 11.01
N ASN A 76 -4.22 7.60 12.23
CA ASN A 76 -4.75 6.25 12.45
C ASN A 76 -5.85 5.94 11.43
N LEU A 77 -5.66 4.87 10.66
CA LEU A 77 -6.67 4.26 9.81
C LEU A 77 -7.72 3.61 10.70
N ASP A 78 -8.44 4.45 11.44
CA ASP A 78 -9.62 4.09 12.18
C ASP A 78 -10.71 3.92 11.10
N PHE A 79 -10.62 2.84 10.33
CA PHE A 79 -11.71 2.34 9.48
C PHE A 79 -12.83 1.82 10.40
N ARG A 80 -13.32 2.67 11.29
CA ARG A 80 -14.62 2.50 11.91
C ARG A 80 -15.63 2.80 10.83
N LEU A 81 -15.91 1.79 10.03
CA LEU A 81 -17.14 1.70 9.26
C LEU A 81 -18.30 2.00 10.23
N HIS A 82 -18.89 3.19 10.10
CA HIS A 82 -20.15 3.54 10.73
C HIS A 82 -21.29 3.26 9.76
#